data_AF-A6L9R1-F1
#
_entry.id   AF-A6L9R1-F1
#
_cell.length_a   1.000
_cell.length_b   1.000
_cell.length_c   1.000
_cell.angle_alpha   90.00
_cell.angle_beta   90.00
_cell.angle_gamma   90.00
#
_symmetry.space_group_name_H-M   'P 1'
#
loop_
_entity.id
_entity.type
_entity.pdbx_description
1 polymer ?
#
loop_
_entity_poly.entity_id
_entity_poly.type
_entity_poly.pdbx_seq_one_letter_code
_entity_poly.pdbx_strand_id
1 'polypeptide(L)'
;MNTRNIVLCILYLFLVPMGGFAQSEVVVLYPDTENKDLDEAVYQKIFLAGTIDMGKSVDWQKATCDWFRALPEGRYLLFNPRRDKGLSGEMSDFEHQVNWELEHLEKADLIIMNILASSKSPITLLEMGLFMRSGKLRVICEPGFYRYDNVRLTCARYGVPLYQNMDDFLKTMR
;
A
#
# COMPACT_ATOMS: atom_id res chain seq x y z
N MET A 1 -55.44 -27.55 -7.83
CA MET A 1 -54.09 -27.01 -8.12
C MET A 1 -53.07 -27.96 -7.55
N ASN A 2 -52.22 -28.52 -8.41
CA ASN A 2 -51.49 -29.76 -8.16
C ASN A 2 -50.21 -29.48 -7.37
N THR A 3 -50.07 -30.10 -6.19
CA THR A 3 -48.92 -29.96 -5.26
C THR A 3 -47.57 -30.29 -5.90
N ARG A 4 -47.56 -31.04 -7.01
CA ARG A 4 -46.36 -31.31 -7.82
C ARG A 4 -45.71 -30.07 -8.44
N ASN A 5 -46.47 -29.02 -8.75
CA ASN A 5 -45.92 -27.82 -9.39
C ASN A 5 -45.32 -26.82 -8.38
N ILE A 6 -45.76 -26.87 -7.12
CA ILE A 6 -45.21 -26.02 -6.05
C ILE A 6 -43.83 -26.52 -5.62
N VAL A 7 -43.63 -27.85 -5.59
CA VAL A 7 -42.33 -28.45 -5.24
C VAL A 7 -41.25 -28.16 -6.29
N LEU A 8 -41.61 -28.09 -7.58
CA LEU A 8 -40.67 -27.75 -8.65
C LEU A 8 -40.22 -26.28 -8.63
N CYS A 9 -41.05 -25.35 -8.15
CA CYS A 9 -40.67 -23.93 -8.02
C CYS A 9 -39.73 -23.67 -6.84
N ILE A 10 -39.73 -24.51 -5.80
CA ILE A 10 -38.83 -24.34 -4.63
C ILE A 10 -37.42 -24.86 -4.93
N LEU A 11 -37.27 -25.84 -5.83
CA LEU A 11 -35.98 -26.41 -6.21
C LEU A 11 -35.11 -25.51 -7.12
N TYR A 12 -35.68 -24.47 -7.73
CA TYR A 12 -34.93 -23.51 -8.56
C TYR A 12 -34.36 -22.30 -7.78
N LEU A 13 -34.66 -22.18 -6.49
CA LEU A 13 -34.21 -21.05 -5.65
C LEU A 13 -32.82 -21.24 -5.02
N PHE A 14 -32.13 -22.36 -5.28
CA PHE A 14 -30.80 -22.66 -4.71
C PHE A 14 -29.69 -22.92 -5.73
N LEU A 15 -29.87 -22.45 -6.96
CA LEU A 15 -28.77 -22.31 -7.93
C LEU A 15 -28.48 -20.83 -8.17
N VAL A 16 -28.29 -20.08 -7.08
CA VAL A 16 -27.38 -18.93 -7.18
C VAL A 16 -26.00 -19.56 -7.30
N PRO A 17 -25.29 -19.43 -8.42
CA PRO A 17 -23.88 -19.75 -8.40
C PRO A 17 -23.31 -18.81 -7.33
N MET A 18 -22.81 -19.38 -6.23
CA MET A 18 -21.83 -18.68 -5.40
C MET A 18 -20.63 -18.47 -6.33
N GLY A 19 -20.73 -17.48 -7.23
CA GLY A 19 -19.56 -16.87 -7.82
C GLY A 19 -18.81 -16.35 -6.62
N GLY A 20 -17.79 -17.09 -6.20
CA GLY A 20 -16.79 -16.54 -5.30
C GLY A 20 -16.40 -15.23 -5.96
N PHE A 21 -16.70 -14.11 -5.30
CA PHE A 21 -16.26 -12.82 -5.79
C PHE A 21 -14.77 -12.98 -6.07
N ALA A 22 -14.37 -12.83 -7.34
CA ALA A 22 -12.96 -12.79 -7.65
C ALA A 22 -12.36 -11.72 -6.73
N GLN A 23 -11.28 -12.09 -6.06
CA GLN A 23 -10.59 -11.24 -5.09
C GLN A 23 -9.15 -11.15 -5.57
N SER A 24 -8.58 -9.95 -5.51
CA SER A 24 -7.19 -9.73 -5.86
C SER A 24 -6.26 -10.67 -5.08
N GLU A 25 -5.16 -11.07 -5.71
CA GLU A 25 -4.05 -11.73 -5.02
C GLU A 25 -3.13 -10.66 -4.43
N VAL A 26 -2.97 -10.66 -3.10
CA VAL A 26 -2.12 -9.69 -2.40
C VAL A 26 -1.10 -10.40 -1.54
N VAL A 27 0.17 -10.25 -1.90
CA VAL A 27 1.31 -10.68 -1.09
C VAL A 27 1.91 -9.44 -0.44
N VAL A 28 2.20 -9.50 0.85
CA VAL A 28 2.87 -8.40 1.58
C VAL A 28 4.21 -8.91 2.06
N LEU A 29 5.27 -8.21 1.67
CA LEU A 29 6.64 -8.50 2.08
C LEU A 29 7.11 -7.40 3.05
N TYR A 30 7.64 -7.83 4.17
CA TYR A 30 8.21 -7.01 5.24
C TYR A 30 9.73 -7.21 5.34
N PRO A 31 10.47 -6.28 5.96
CA PRO A 31 11.91 -6.42 6.17
C PRO A 31 12.33 -7.69 6.95
N ASP A 32 11.46 -8.23 7.78
CA ASP A 32 11.67 -9.39 8.65
C ASP A 32 10.99 -10.67 8.12
N THR A 33 10.57 -10.68 6.86
CA THR A 33 9.95 -11.83 6.18
C THR A 33 10.67 -12.15 4.88
N GLU A 34 10.68 -13.43 4.48
CA GLU A 34 11.24 -13.88 3.21
C GLU A 34 10.19 -14.70 2.44
N ASN A 35 10.16 -14.58 1.12
CA ASN A 35 9.35 -15.44 0.25
C ASN A 35 10.17 -15.86 -0.98
N LYS A 36 10.97 -16.93 -0.83
CA LYS A 36 12.01 -17.33 -1.80
C LYS A 36 11.49 -17.90 -3.11
N ASP A 37 10.25 -18.40 -3.11
CA ASP A 37 9.64 -19.05 -4.27
C ASP A 37 8.67 -18.11 -5.02
N LEU A 38 8.59 -16.84 -4.62
CA LEU A 38 7.73 -15.85 -5.26
C LEU A 38 8.40 -15.31 -6.53
N ASP A 39 7.81 -15.57 -7.69
CA ASP A 39 8.16 -14.85 -8.91
C ASP A 39 7.63 -13.42 -8.82
N GLU A 40 8.46 -12.45 -8.43
CA GLU A 40 8.06 -11.04 -8.31
C GLU A 40 7.64 -10.41 -9.64
N ALA A 41 8.04 -10.98 -10.79
CA ALA A 41 7.81 -10.38 -12.11
C ALA A 41 6.34 -10.40 -12.53
N VAL A 42 5.54 -11.31 -11.97
CA VAL A 42 4.10 -11.44 -12.28
C VAL A 42 3.19 -10.56 -11.42
N TYR A 43 3.78 -9.76 -10.52
CA TYR A 43 3.05 -8.85 -9.62
C TYR A 43 3.31 -7.39 -9.97
N GLN A 44 2.29 -6.56 -9.76
CA GLN A 44 2.50 -5.12 -9.60
C GLN A 44 3.10 -4.85 -8.23
N LYS A 45 4.33 -4.35 -8.21
CA LYS A 45 5.12 -4.09 -7.01
C LYS A 45 4.85 -2.68 -6.50
N ILE A 46 4.41 -2.56 -5.26
CA ILE A 46 4.02 -1.28 -4.67
C ILE A 46 4.73 -1.10 -3.34
N PHE A 47 5.49 -0.01 -3.19
CA PHE A 47 6.14 0.32 -1.93
C PHE A 47 5.29 1.29 -1.10
N LEU A 48 5.12 0.99 0.18
CA LEU A 48 4.35 1.80 1.14
C LEU A 48 5.27 2.72 1.95
N ALA A 49 5.74 3.79 1.32
CA ALA A 49 6.62 4.77 1.94
C ALA A 49 5.85 5.73 2.85
N GLY A 50 6.53 6.31 3.84
CA GLY A 50 5.97 7.40 4.63
C GLY A 50 6.02 7.19 6.12
N THR A 51 5.01 7.71 6.81
CA THR A 51 5.03 7.83 8.27
C THR A 51 5.03 6.45 8.93
N ILE A 52 6.10 6.17 9.69
CA ILE A 52 6.21 5.06 10.63
C ILE A 52 6.61 5.67 11.97
N ASP A 53 5.66 5.85 12.88
CA ASP A 53 5.95 6.40 14.21
C ASP A 53 6.12 5.29 15.26
N MET A 54 6.89 4.24 14.94
CA MET A 54 7.20 3.14 15.86
C MET A 54 5.98 2.59 16.65
N GLY A 55 4.83 2.47 15.97
CA GLY A 55 3.57 1.99 16.56
C GLY A 55 2.66 3.04 17.21
N LYS A 56 3.08 4.30 17.31
CA LYS A 56 2.27 5.41 17.86
C LYS A 56 1.35 6.06 16.84
N SER A 57 1.71 6.02 15.56
CA SER A 57 0.85 6.45 14.46
C SER A 57 -0.14 5.35 14.10
N VAL A 58 -1.30 5.75 13.58
CA VAL A 58 -2.24 4.84 12.94
C VAL A 58 -1.51 4.02 11.87
N ASP A 59 -1.77 2.72 11.85
CA ASP A 59 -1.23 1.78 10.87
C ASP A 59 -1.97 1.90 9.53
N TRP A 60 -1.67 2.99 8.83
CA TRP A 60 -2.24 3.26 7.51
C TRP A 60 -1.74 2.25 6.47
N GLN A 61 -0.56 1.64 6.69
CA GLN A 61 -0.01 0.60 5.83
C GLN A 61 -0.92 -0.63 5.84
N LYS A 62 -1.32 -1.11 7.03
CA LYS A 62 -2.27 -2.21 7.15
C LYS A 62 -3.60 -1.91 6.46
N ALA A 63 -4.16 -0.72 6.68
CA ALA A 63 -5.41 -0.31 6.02
C ALA A 63 -5.27 -0.29 4.48
N THR A 64 -4.12 0.13 3.97
CA THR A 64 -3.82 0.11 2.53
C THR A 64 -3.72 -1.33 2.00
N CYS A 65 -3.05 -2.23 2.73
CA CYS A 65 -3.01 -3.65 2.38
C CYS A 65 -4.41 -4.27 2.34
N ASP A 66 -5.26 -3.94 3.31
CA ASP A 66 -6.64 -4.43 3.38
C ASP A 66 -7.50 -3.85 2.24
N TRP A 67 -7.25 -2.60 1.82
CA TRP A 67 -7.88 -2.02 0.64
C TRP A 67 -7.51 -2.77 -0.64
N PHE A 68 -6.22 -3.06 -0.86
CA PHE A 68 -5.81 -3.87 -2.02
C PHE A 68 -6.45 -5.24 -1.99
N ARG A 69 -6.51 -5.91 -0.82
CA ARG A 69 -7.17 -7.22 -0.67
C ARG A 69 -8.66 -7.18 -1.03
N ALA A 70 -9.31 -6.03 -0.89
CA ALA A 70 -10.73 -5.87 -1.21
C ALA A 70 -11.01 -5.64 -2.71
N LEU A 71 -9.97 -5.48 -3.53
CA LEU A 71 -10.13 -5.30 -4.97
C LEU A 71 -10.67 -6.59 -5.62
N PRO A 72 -11.49 -6.46 -6.68
CA PRO A 72 -12.09 -7.61 -7.35
C PRO A 72 -11.08 -8.42 -8.19
N GLU A 73 -9.94 -7.84 -8.55
CA GLU A 73 -8.93 -8.48 -9.39
C GLU A 73 -7.55 -7.84 -9.18
N GLY A 74 -6.54 -8.41 -9.81
CA GLY A 74 -5.16 -7.92 -9.77
C GLY A 74 -4.24 -8.79 -8.91
N ARG A 75 -2.93 -8.65 -9.16
CA ARG A 75 -1.85 -9.33 -8.43
C ARG A 75 -0.91 -8.28 -7.90
N TYR A 76 -0.92 -8.06 -6.59
CA TYR A 76 -0.17 -7.00 -5.94
C TYR A 76 0.86 -7.56 -4.98
N LEU A 77 2.11 -7.11 -5.13
CA LEU A 77 3.18 -7.36 -4.17
C LEU A 77 3.45 -6.04 -3.44
N LEU A 78 3.04 -5.97 -2.17
CA LEU A 78 3.17 -4.78 -1.35
C LEU A 78 4.44 -4.89 -0.50
N PHE A 79 5.40 -4.01 -0.74
CA PHE A 79 6.57 -3.84 0.10
C PHE A 79 6.18 -2.91 1.26
N ASN A 80 6.00 -3.50 2.45
CA ASN A 80 5.61 -2.78 3.65
C ASN A 80 6.81 -2.66 4.62
N PRO A 81 7.46 -1.49 4.72
CA PRO A 81 8.61 -1.31 5.61
C PRO A 81 8.26 -1.32 7.10
N ARG A 82 6.98 -1.19 7.46
CA ARG A 82 6.52 -1.20 8.86
C ARG A 82 6.45 -2.63 9.40
N ARG A 83 7.44 -3.01 10.20
CA ARG A 83 7.44 -4.27 10.98
C ARG A 83 6.41 -4.23 12.10
N ASP A 84 5.94 -5.41 12.52
CA ASP A 84 5.03 -5.56 13.67
C ASP A 84 5.73 -5.21 14.99
N LYS A 85 6.98 -5.62 15.13
CA LYS A 85 7.86 -5.24 16.24
C LYS A 85 8.82 -4.17 15.74
N GLY A 86 8.99 -3.10 16.51
CA GLY A 86 9.98 -2.07 16.22
C GLY A 86 11.40 -2.63 16.14
N LEU A 87 12.32 -1.82 15.61
CA LEU A 87 13.73 -2.18 15.50
C LEU A 87 14.34 -2.51 16.86
N SER A 88 15.26 -3.47 16.89
CA SER A 88 15.96 -3.89 18.11
C SER A 88 16.85 -2.79 18.71
N GLY A 89 17.28 -1.83 17.88
CA GLY A 89 18.27 -0.80 18.23
C GLY A 89 19.71 -1.19 17.89
N GLU A 90 19.96 -2.44 17.49
CA GLU A 90 21.26 -2.89 16.99
C GLU A 90 21.56 -2.30 15.61
N MET A 91 22.82 -1.92 15.38
CA MET A 91 23.22 -1.26 14.14
C MET A 91 23.02 -2.14 12.90
N SER A 92 23.30 -3.44 13.00
CA SER A 92 23.10 -4.37 11.88
C SER A 92 21.64 -4.52 11.48
N ASP A 93 20.73 -4.50 12.46
CA ASP A 93 19.28 -4.55 12.23
C ASP A 93 18.78 -3.25 11.59
N PHE A 94 19.35 -2.11 11.99
CA PHE A 94 19.08 -0.82 11.38
C PHE A 94 19.62 -0.72 9.95
N GLU A 95 20.85 -1.17 9.69
CA GLU A 95 21.42 -1.22 8.34
C GLU A 95 20.60 -2.12 7.42
N HIS A 96 20.16 -3.29 7.92
CA HIS A 96 19.25 -4.17 7.19
C HIS A 96 17.94 -3.46 6.84
N GLN A 97 17.31 -2.76 7.80
CA GLN A 97 16.09 -1.99 7.55
C GLN A 97 16.29 -0.97 6.41
N VAL A 98 17.33 -0.14 6.50
CA VAL A 98 17.57 0.93 5.53
C VAL A 98 17.89 0.35 4.14
N ASN A 99 18.72 -0.68 4.07
CA ASN A 99 19.06 -1.31 2.79
C ASN A 99 17.84 -1.99 2.16
N TRP A 100 17.01 -2.66 2.96
CA TRP A 100 15.77 -3.24 2.49
C TRP A 100 14.82 -2.16 1.95
N GLU A 101 14.66 -1.04 2.65
CA GLU A 101 13.82 0.07 2.20
C GLU A 101 14.28 0.62 0.85
N LEU A 102 15.58 0.92 0.71
CA LEU A 102 16.15 1.45 -0.53
C LEU A 102 16.03 0.46 -1.69
N GLU A 103 16.37 -0.81 -1.49
CA GLU A 103 16.25 -1.86 -2.51
C GLU A 103 14.81 -1.98 -3.02
N HIS A 104 13.83 -2.01 -2.11
CA HIS A 104 12.44 -2.24 -2.49
C HIS A 104 11.77 -0.97 -3.03
N LEU A 105 12.21 0.23 -2.63
CA LEU A 105 11.86 1.48 -3.31
C LEU A 105 12.32 1.46 -4.77
N GLU A 106 13.53 0.94 -5.06
CA GLU A 106 14.05 0.80 -6.42
C GLU A 106 13.26 -0.23 -7.23
N LYS A 107 12.96 -1.41 -6.66
CA LYS A 107 12.19 -2.48 -7.32
C LYS A 107 10.73 -2.13 -7.62
N ALA A 108 10.12 -1.24 -6.84
CA ALA A 108 8.69 -0.97 -6.95
C ALA A 108 8.29 -0.37 -8.31
N ASP A 109 7.13 -0.78 -8.84
CA ASP A 109 6.50 -0.19 -10.02
C ASP A 109 5.73 1.09 -9.65
N LEU A 110 5.28 1.20 -8.39
CA LEU A 110 4.59 2.35 -7.81
C LEU A 110 5.08 2.59 -6.37
N ILE A 111 5.29 3.85 -5.99
CA ILE A 111 5.58 4.24 -4.62
C ILE A 111 4.42 5.07 -4.10
N ILE A 112 3.70 4.53 -3.11
CA ILE A 112 2.66 5.25 -2.37
C ILE A 112 3.33 5.85 -1.13
N MET A 113 3.48 7.17 -1.11
CA MET A 113 4.12 7.88 -0.02
C MET A 113 3.08 8.63 0.82
N ASN A 114 2.80 8.18 2.04
CA ASN A 114 1.81 8.80 2.92
C ASN A 114 2.44 9.51 4.14
N ILE A 115 2.27 10.83 4.22
CA ILE A 115 2.84 11.71 5.24
C ILE A 115 1.70 12.26 6.10
N LEU A 116 1.62 11.81 7.35
CA LEU A 116 0.64 12.27 8.33
C LEU A 116 1.02 13.63 8.92
N ALA A 117 0.04 14.46 9.27
CA ALA A 117 0.27 15.82 9.75
C ALA A 117 1.08 15.86 11.05
N SER A 118 0.94 14.85 11.90
CA SER A 118 1.63 14.73 13.19
C SER A 118 3.11 14.35 13.08
N SER A 119 3.56 13.88 11.91
CA SER A 119 4.91 13.31 11.76
C SER A 119 5.98 14.38 11.54
N LYS A 120 7.25 13.97 11.72
CA LYS A 120 8.41 14.72 11.21
C LYS A 120 8.95 14.15 9.90
N SER A 121 8.84 12.84 9.69
CA SER A 121 9.16 12.15 8.43
C SER A 121 10.46 12.60 7.73
N PRO A 122 11.61 12.76 8.43
CA PRO A 122 12.82 13.26 7.80
C PRO A 122 13.37 12.30 6.73
N ILE A 123 13.35 10.98 7.00
CA ILE A 123 13.80 9.96 6.04
C ILE A 123 12.84 9.86 4.86
N THR A 124 11.53 9.95 5.10
CA THR A 124 10.54 10.04 4.02
C THR A 124 10.81 11.22 3.08
N LEU A 125 11.21 12.39 3.59
CA LEU A 125 11.56 13.53 2.73
C LEU A 125 12.83 13.28 1.91
N LEU A 126 13.79 12.51 2.43
CA LEU A 126 14.95 12.05 1.68
C LEU A 126 14.53 11.10 0.54
N GLU A 127 13.75 10.07 0.83
CA GLU A 127 13.19 9.13 -0.15
C GLU A 127 12.36 9.85 -1.21
N MET A 128 11.55 10.83 -0.79
CA MET A 128 10.77 11.67 -1.69
C MET A 128 11.68 12.37 -2.70
N GLY A 129 12.81 12.92 -2.23
CA GLY A 129 13.83 13.53 -3.09
C GLY A 129 14.47 12.55 -4.06
N LEU A 130 14.87 11.35 -3.58
CA LEU A 130 15.49 10.30 -4.40
C LEU A 130 14.58 9.85 -5.54
N PHE A 131 13.27 9.67 -5.28
CA PHE A 131 12.32 9.16 -6.27
C PHE A 131 11.46 10.23 -6.95
N MET A 132 11.71 11.52 -6.68
CA MET A 132 10.95 12.65 -7.22
C MET A 132 10.83 12.63 -8.76
N ARG A 133 11.88 12.17 -9.45
CA ARG A 133 11.96 12.18 -10.93
C ARG A 133 11.60 10.84 -11.57
N SER A 134 11.23 9.84 -10.77
CA SER A 134 11.05 8.46 -11.22
C SER A 134 9.76 8.23 -12.05
N GLY A 135 8.77 9.11 -11.95
CA GLY A 135 7.43 8.93 -12.53
C GLY A 135 6.52 7.96 -11.75
N LYS A 136 7.09 7.11 -10.89
CA LYS A 136 6.36 6.13 -10.06
C LYS A 136 5.94 6.62 -8.68
N LEU A 137 6.34 7.84 -8.28
CA LEU A 137 5.99 8.40 -6.97
C LEU A 137 4.58 9.00 -6.96
N ARG A 138 3.79 8.69 -5.93
CA ARG A 138 2.54 9.36 -5.58
C ARG A 138 2.64 9.84 -4.14
N VAL A 139 2.46 11.13 -3.91
CA VAL A 139 2.58 11.71 -2.57
C VAL A 139 1.19 12.01 -2.03
N ILE A 140 0.93 11.53 -0.82
CA ILE A 140 -0.21 11.88 0.00
C ILE A 140 0.37 12.62 1.20
N CYS A 141 0.08 13.91 1.33
CA CYS A 141 0.58 14.72 2.42
C CYS A 141 -0.59 15.42 3.09
N GLU A 142 -0.82 15.09 4.36
CA GLU A 142 -1.93 15.65 5.12
C GLU A 142 -1.69 17.15 5.39
N PRO A 143 -2.69 18.02 5.12
CA PRO A 143 -2.62 19.42 5.54
C PRO A 143 -2.33 19.53 7.04
N GLY A 144 -1.34 20.35 7.41
CA GLY A 144 -0.87 20.47 8.79
C GLY A 144 0.51 19.87 9.03
N PHE A 145 1.04 19.07 8.09
CA PHE A 145 2.45 18.64 8.12
C PHE A 145 3.38 19.86 8.17
N TYR A 146 4.35 19.88 9.10
CA TYR A 146 5.19 21.07 9.39
C TYR A 146 6.08 21.56 8.22
N ARG A 147 6.19 20.76 7.15
CA ARG A 147 6.89 21.10 5.91
C ARG A 147 5.99 20.96 4.68
N TYR A 148 4.66 21.00 4.86
CA TYR A 148 3.67 20.82 3.80
C TYR A 148 3.96 21.68 2.57
N ASP A 149 4.24 22.97 2.73
CA ASP A 149 4.54 23.84 1.59
C ASP A 149 5.80 23.46 0.83
N ASN A 150 6.81 22.89 1.50
CA ASN A 150 8.00 22.38 0.81
C ASN A 150 7.64 21.16 -0.04
N VAL A 151 6.82 20.24 0.49
CA VAL A 151 6.30 19.09 -0.25
C VAL A 151 5.49 19.56 -1.46
N ARG A 152 4.53 20.47 -1.24
CA ARG A 152 3.66 21.02 -2.28
C ARG A 152 4.42 21.70 -3.41
N LEU A 153 5.30 22.63 -3.09
CA LEU A 153 6.06 23.38 -4.09
C LEU A 153 7.02 22.47 -4.88
N THR A 154 7.64 21.50 -4.21
CA THR A 154 8.56 20.55 -4.85
C THR A 154 7.83 19.58 -5.76
N CYS A 155 6.71 19.00 -5.31
CA CYS A 155 5.88 18.12 -6.14
C CYS A 155 5.37 18.88 -7.38
N ALA A 156 4.89 20.10 -7.22
CA ALA A 156 4.45 20.95 -8.34
C ALA A 156 5.58 21.22 -9.34
N ARG A 157 6.80 21.52 -8.84
CA ARG A 157 7.97 21.78 -9.69
C ARG A 157 8.36 20.60 -10.56
N TYR A 158 8.22 19.37 -10.03
CA TYR A 158 8.64 18.16 -10.72
C TYR A 158 7.50 17.35 -11.34
N GLY A 159 6.25 17.84 -11.24
CA GLY A 159 5.08 17.18 -11.82
C GLY A 159 4.67 15.89 -11.09
N VAL A 160 4.96 15.78 -9.79
CA VAL A 160 4.56 14.62 -8.98
C VAL A 160 3.12 14.81 -8.47
N PRO A 161 2.21 13.83 -8.66
CA PRO A 161 0.86 13.90 -8.13
C PRO A 161 0.87 14.00 -6.59
N LEU A 162 0.14 14.99 -6.07
CA LEU A 162 0.01 15.27 -4.65
C LEU A 162 -1.47 15.25 -4.23
N TYR A 163 -1.77 14.44 -3.22
CA TYR A 163 -3.09 14.30 -2.62
C TYR A 163 -3.05 14.72 -1.15
N GLN A 164 -4.20 15.05 -0.58
CA GLN A 164 -4.32 15.47 0.83
C GLN A 164 -4.67 14.33 1.77
N ASN A 165 -5.23 13.23 1.26
CA ASN A 165 -5.63 12.05 2.03
C ASN A 165 -5.56 10.80 1.15
N MET A 166 -5.54 9.63 1.80
CA MET A 166 -5.45 8.33 1.13
C MET A 166 -6.70 8.02 0.31
N ASP A 167 -7.90 8.39 0.79
CA ASP A 167 -9.15 8.06 0.10
C ASP A 167 -9.23 8.68 -1.30
N ASP A 168 -8.83 9.94 -1.44
CA ASP A 168 -8.82 10.64 -2.72
C ASP A 168 -7.78 10.04 -3.68
N PHE A 169 -6.63 9.62 -3.16
CA PHE A 169 -5.64 8.90 -3.96
C PHE A 169 -6.17 7.54 -4.41
N LEU A 170 -6.70 6.72 -3.50
CA LEU A 170 -7.15 5.36 -3.80
C LEU A 170 -8.34 5.34 -4.77
N LYS A 171 -9.23 6.33 -4.75
CA LYS A 171 -10.28 6.50 -5.77
C LYS A 171 -9.74 6.72 -7.18
N THR A 172 -8.49 7.19 -7.32
CA THR A 172 -7.84 7.35 -8.64
C THR A 172 -7.24 6.06 -9.17
N MET A 173 -7.01 5.08 -8.28
CA MET A 173 -6.57 3.76 -8.66
C MET A 173 -7.75 2.99 -9.24
N ARG A 174 -7.53 2.42 -10.42
CA ARG A 174 -8.48 1.57 -11.13
C ARG A 174 -8.24 0.12 -10.75
#